data_AF-A0A482W8R1-F1
#
_entry.id   AF-A0A482W8R1-F1
#
_cell.length_a   1.000
_cell.length_b   1.000
_cell.length_c   1.000
_cell.angle_alpha   90.00
_cell.angle_beta   90.00
_cell.angle_gamma   90.00
#
_symmetry.space_group_name_H-M   'P 1'
#
loop_
_entity.id
_entity.type
_entity.pdbx_description
1 polymer ?
#
loop_
_entity_poly.entity_id
_entity_poly.type
_entity_poly.pdbx_seq_one_letter_code
_entity_poly.pdbx_strand_id
1 'polypeptide(L)'
;MSQEEYAVLNRTLEALRLYQLWPKKGQSFSSGNRYHLRYFLMLVTCSPLWIGTILHIAIVLKDNLEINISEDYSLISSLTGLHIIHLSFVWKQKKVALLYKHLSNFETFGKPVNFDKRNRQLNLFSKLFSFYCGFGILIYAIIAIQAEPKCRRTNEEKNLNEICGMFTPIWAPFNIDFFPLKQIAFAIQIYGIVIIIKGGASISFSSYEVAQHIVLRIEHLNGLLRKVFDDPDDTIKRRSLINCIRYHRYIIDIFELFDDCYKNCYGCYVIMTGIIFGCIAKQFVQESNVGALIHLGGWVFSLFFCCHAGQSVLSGSMTIAPAAFESKWYEAPVELQRDLLMLIMRSQLPFYHHATPIGTMTFSLFINLIKTSYSYFTLLNESM
;
A
#
# COMPACT_ATOMS: atom_id res chain seq x y z
N MET A 1 7.88 24.74 -1.79
CA MET A 1 6.44 24.41 -1.78
C MET A 1 5.92 24.68 -0.37
N SER A 2 5.20 25.78 -0.18
CA SER A 2 4.36 25.98 1.00
C SER A 2 3.25 24.90 1.00
N GLN A 3 2.88 24.40 2.19
CA GLN A 3 1.78 23.47 2.36
C GLN A 3 0.47 24.24 2.19
N GLU A 4 -0.05 24.31 0.96
CA GLU A 4 -1.49 24.44 0.76
C GLU A 4 -2.14 23.17 1.33
N GLU A 5 -3.20 23.34 2.10
CA GLU A 5 -3.91 22.26 2.76
C GLU A 5 -4.48 21.31 1.69
N TYR A 6 -3.91 20.11 1.58
CA TYR A 6 -4.40 19.11 0.62
C TYR A 6 -5.87 18.82 0.91
N ALA A 7 -6.72 18.87 -0.11
CA ALA A 7 -8.14 18.56 0.03
C ALA A 7 -8.42 17.04 0.14
N VAL A 8 -7.41 16.23 -0.19
CA VAL A 8 -7.46 14.77 -0.24
C VAL A 8 -6.51 14.15 0.79
N LEU A 9 -6.74 12.88 1.15
CA LEU A 9 -5.87 12.07 2.04
C LEU A 9 -5.61 12.66 3.44
N ASN A 10 -6.50 13.49 3.99
CA ASN A 10 -6.24 14.19 5.25
C ASN A 10 -5.86 13.26 6.42
N ARG A 11 -6.63 12.20 6.64
CA ARG A 11 -6.35 11.23 7.73
C ARG A 11 -5.10 10.39 7.46
N THR A 12 -4.91 9.98 6.21
CA THR A 12 -3.72 9.22 5.83
C THR A 12 -2.45 10.06 5.96
N LEU A 13 -2.51 11.36 5.65
CA LEU A 13 -1.40 12.28 5.88
C LEU A 13 -1.10 12.50 7.37
N GLU A 14 -2.12 12.52 8.24
CA GLU A 14 -1.91 12.52 9.70
C GLU A 14 -1.17 11.25 10.14
N ALA A 15 -1.58 10.09 9.65
CA ALA A 15 -0.93 8.81 9.93
C ALA A 15 0.53 8.78 9.41
N LEU A 16 0.77 9.18 8.16
CA LEU A 16 2.11 9.23 7.58
C LEU A 16 3.03 10.19 8.36
N ARG A 17 2.51 11.31 8.87
CA ARG A 17 3.29 12.22 9.75
C ARG A 17 3.61 11.57 11.10
N LEU A 18 2.66 10.85 11.68
CA LEU A 18 2.84 10.13 12.94
C LEU A 18 3.97 9.09 12.82
N TYR A 19 4.02 8.39 11.69
CA TYR A 19 5.04 7.38 11.39
C TYR A 19 6.30 7.96 10.71
N GLN A 20 6.49 9.28 10.74
CA GLN A 20 7.66 9.99 10.21
C GLN A 20 7.93 9.81 8.71
N LEU A 21 6.93 9.36 7.94
CA LEU A 21 6.97 9.19 6.48
C LEU A 21 6.56 10.44 5.71
N TRP A 22 6.09 11.47 6.42
CA TRP A 22 5.69 12.74 5.85
C TRP A 22 6.16 13.94 6.71
N PRO A 23 6.53 15.08 6.11
CA PRO A 23 6.94 16.25 6.87
C PRO A 23 5.83 16.78 7.79
N LYS A 24 6.23 17.30 8.95
CA LYS A 24 5.29 17.94 9.90
C LYS A 24 4.58 19.14 9.26
N LYS A 25 3.43 19.53 9.80
CA LYS A 25 2.72 20.75 9.36
C LYS A 25 3.66 21.96 9.48
N GLY A 26 3.71 22.80 8.45
CA GLY A 26 4.58 23.99 8.36
C GLY A 26 6.03 23.73 7.94
N GLN A 27 6.47 22.47 7.80
CA GLN A 27 7.81 22.16 7.27
C GLN A 27 7.77 22.04 5.74
N SER A 28 8.64 22.80 5.05
CA SER A 28 8.85 22.68 3.61
C SER A 28 9.57 21.38 3.26
N PHE A 29 9.23 20.79 2.11
CA PHE A 29 10.00 19.70 1.49
C PHE A 29 11.47 20.09 1.18
N SER A 30 11.80 21.39 1.19
CA SER A 30 13.18 21.89 1.06
C SER A 30 13.99 21.85 2.36
N SER A 31 13.39 21.55 3.52
CA SER A 31 14.12 21.30 4.78
C SER A 31 14.86 19.95 4.79
N GLY A 32 15.10 19.39 3.59
CA GLY A 32 15.34 17.97 3.28
C GLY A 32 16.35 17.29 4.20
N ASN A 33 17.46 17.93 4.53
CA ASN A 33 18.50 17.30 5.35
C ASN A 33 18.00 16.90 6.75
N ARG A 34 17.13 17.71 7.39
CA ARG A 34 16.59 17.40 8.73
C ARG A 34 15.54 16.30 8.69
N TYR A 35 14.72 16.26 7.65
CA TYR A 35 13.70 15.20 7.48
C TYR A 35 14.36 13.86 7.14
N HIS A 36 15.24 13.83 6.13
CA HIS A 36 15.94 12.61 5.74
C HIS A 36 16.83 12.08 6.86
N LEU A 37 17.44 12.95 7.68
CA LEU A 37 18.16 12.53 8.88
C LEU A 37 17.24 11.88 9.91
N ARG A 38 16.05 12.43 10.18
CA ARG A 38 15.07 11.81 11.10
C ARG A 38 14.60 10.45 10.61
N TYR A 39 14.29 10.35 9.31
CA TYR A 39 13.90 9.09 8.69
C TYR A 39 15.05 8.06 8.72
N PHE A 40 16.28 8.49 8.47
CA PHE A 40 17.46 7.62 8.59
C PHE A 40 17.64 7.13 10.03
N LEU A 41 17.55 8.02 11.03
CA LEU A 41 17.60 7.64 12.44
C LEU A 41 16.48 6.65 12.80
N MET A 42 15.28 6.86 12.28
CA MET A 42 14.15 5.93 12.45
C MET A 42 14.48 4.54 11.87
N LEU A 43 15.02 4.47 10.65
CA LEU A 43 15.45 3.20 10.06
C LEU A 43 16.52 2.50 10.89
N VAL A 44 17.51 3.25 11.40
CA VAL A 44 18.56 2.72 12.28
C VAL A 44 17.99 2.22 13.60
N THR A 45 16.95 2.86 14.15
CA THR A 45 16.30 2.35 15.37
C THR A 45 15.49 1.08 15.14
N CYS A 46 14.98 0.87 13.93
CA CYS A 46 14.21 -0.32 13.57
C CYS A 46 15.09 -1.47 13.04
N SER A 47 16.31 -1.18 12.56
CA SER A 47 17.21 -2.17 11.96
C SER A 47 17.64 -3.31 12.88
N PRO A 48 17.83 -3.15 14.21
CA PRO A 48 18.18 -4.27 15.09
C PRO A 48 17.11 -5.37 15.10
N LEU A 49 15.85 -5.01 14.83
CA LEU A 49 14.74 -5.95 14.74
C LEU A 49 14.89 -6.87 13.53
N TRP A 50 15.21 -6.28 12.38
CA TRP A 50 15.43 -6.98 11.13
C TRP A 50 16.75 -7.77 11.12
N ILE A 51 17.82 -7.21 11.68
CA ILE A 51 19.12 -7.88 11.80
C ILE A 51 19.01 -9.05 12.77
N GLY A 52 18.33 -8.85 13.91
CA GLY A 52 18.16 -9.85 14.95
C GLY A 52 17.38 -11.09 14.50
N THR A 53 16.33 -10.92 13.69
CA THR A 53 15.57 -12.04 13.11
C THR A 53 16.38 -12.78 12.04
N ILE A 54 17.16 -12.07 11.21
CA ILE A 54 18.07 -12.71 10.23
C ILE A 54 19.13 -13.54 10.93
N LEU A 55 19.77 -12.99 11.97
CA LEU A 55 20.79 -13.70 12.73
C LEU A 55 20.22 -14.92 13.45
N HIS A 56 18.98 -14.83 13.96
CA HIS A 56 18.26 -15.96 14.53
C HIS A 56 18.16 -17.11 13.52
N ILE A 57 17.60 -16.90 12.32
CA ILE A 57 17.56 -17.94 11.28
C ILE A 57 18.97 -18.46 10.94
N ALA A 58 19.93 -17.56 10.76
CA ALA A 58 21.28 -17.95 10.36
C ALA A 58 21.92 -18.91 11.36
N ILE A 59 21.67 -18.71 12.66
CA ILE A 59 22.20 -19.56 13.73
C ILE A 59 21.41 -20.86 13.82
N VAL A 60 20.08 -20.81 13.73
CA VAL A 60 19.22 -22.01 13.67
C VAL A 60 19.67 -22.95 12.55
N LEU A 61 19.94 -22.41 11.36
CA LEU A 61 20.42 -23.18 10.21
C LEU A 61 21.86 -23.66 10.38
N LYS A 62 22.76 -22.82 10.91
CA LYS A 62 24.17 -23.17 11.11
C LYS A 62 24.33 -24.30 12.13
N ASP A 63 23.57 -24.24 13.21
CA ASP A 63 23.67 -25.15 14.34
C ASP A 63 22.69 -26.33 14.23
N ASN A 64 21.95 -26.44 13.11
CA ASN A 64 20.93 -27.46 12.83
C ASN A 64 19.90 -27.64 13.96
N LEU A 65 19.42 -26.52 14.52
CA LEU A 65 18.45 -26.54 15.61
C LEU A 65 17.07 -26.95 15.08
N GLU A 66 16.39 -27.86 15.77
CA GLU A 66 15.04 -28.32 15.41
C GLU A 66 13.95 -27.30 15.80
N ILE A 67 14.02 -26.09 15.23
CA ILE A 67 13.10 -24.98 15.46
C ILE A 67 12.29 -24.71 14.18
N ASN A 68 11.00 -24.39 14.31
CA ASN A 68 10.17 -24.05 13.15
C ASN A 68 10.51 -22.64 12.65
N ILE A 69 11.18 -22.56 11.50
CA ILE A 69 11.62 -21.30 10.87
C ILE A 69 10.60 -20.67 9.92
N SER A 70 9.40 -21.25 9.76
CA SER A 70 8.40 -20.71 8.81
C SER A 70 7.92 -19.31 9.20
N GLU A 71 7.76 -19.06 10.49
CA GLU A 71 7.39 -17.75 11.03
C GLU A 71 8.49 -16.72 10.81
N ASP A 72 9.76 -17.10 11.02
CA ASP A 72 10.90 -16.22 10.80
C ASP A 72 11.01 -15.81 9.33
N TYR A 73 10.83 -16.73 8.38
CA TYR A 73 10.83 -16.39 6.95
C TYR A 73 9.71 -15.41 6.60
N SER A 74 8.50 -15.62 7.14
CA SER A 74 7.38 -14.70 6.93
C SER A 74 7.67 -13.31 7.50
N LEU A 75 8.24 -13.24 8.70
CA LEU A 75 8.61 -11.99 9.37
C LEU A 75 9.73 -11.26 8.63
N ILE A 76 10.79 -11.95 8.21
CA ILE A 76 11.90 -11.35 7.46
C ILE A 76 11.39 -10.83 6.11
N SER A 77 10.59 -11.61 5.39
CA SER A 77 9.97 -11.18 4.13
C SER A 77 9.13 -9.91 4.34
N SER A 78 8.26 -9.93 5.35
CA SER A 78 7.39 -8.80 5.73
C SER A 78 8.19 -7.54 6.06
N LEU A 79 9.17 -7.67 6.96
CA LEU A 79 9.99 -6.55 7.40
C LEU A 79 10.83 -6.00 6.24
N THR A 80 11.50 -6.86 5.47
CA THR A 80 12.32 -6.45 4.33
C THR A 80 11.48 -5.71 3.29
N GLY A 81 10.33 -6.27 2.91
CA GLY A 81 9.47 -5.66 1.90
C GLY A 81 8.90 -4.32 2.35
N LEU A 82 8.45 -4.20 3.61
CA LEU A 82 7.95 -2.93 4.15
C LEU A 82 9.05 -1.86 4.25
N HIS A 83 10.28 -2.22 4.59
CA HIS A 83 11.41 -1.28 4.54
C HIS A 83 11.67 -0.77 3.13
N ILE A 84 11.65 -1.65 2.12
CA ILE A 84 11.82 -1.26 0.71
C ILE A 84 10.68 -0.34 0.26
N ILE A 85 9.43 -0.62 0.68
CA ILE A 85 8.27 0.24 0.39
C ILE A 85 8.44 1.61 1.01
N HIS A 86 8.82 1.70 2.29
CA HIS A 86 9.08 2.98 2.96
C HIS A 86 10.17 3.77 2.24
N LEU A 87 11.29 3.12 1.92
CA LEU A 87 12.42 3.76 1.25
C LEU A 87 12.00 4.28 -0.14
N SER A 88 11.29 3.45 -0.91
CA SER A 88 10.78 3.80 -2.24
C SER A 88 9.82 5.00 -2.18
N PHE A 89 8.91 5.01 -1.19
CA PHE A 89 7.96 6.09 -0.98
C PHE A 89 8.67 7.40 -0.59
N VAL A 90 9.61 7.34 0.35
CA VAL A 90 10.39 8.50 0.78
C VAL A 90 11.27 9.04 -0.34
N TRP A 91 11.85 8.15 -1.16
CA TRP A 91 12.65 8.54 -2.32
C TRP A 91 11.82 9.31 -3.35
N LYS A 92 10.57 8.89 -3.59
CA LYS A 92 9.64 9.55 -4.53
C LYS A 92 8.76 10.62 -3.87
N GLN A 93 8.99 10.97 -2.61
CA GLN A 93 8.09 11.82 -1.82
C GLN A 93 7.75 13.17 -2.49
N LYS A 94 8.69 13.83 -3.17
CA LYS A 94 8.43 15.08 -3.90
C LYS A 94 7.40 14.89 -5.03
N LYS A 95 7.49 13.76 -5.75
CA LYS A 95 6.52 13.39 -6.81
C LYS A 95 5.16 13.05 -6.19
N VAL A 96 5.14 12.34 -5.07
CA VAL A 96 3.90 12.06 -4.32
C VAL A 96 3.22 13.35 -3.84
N ALA A 97 4.00 14.31 -3.33
CA ALA A 97 3.48 15.60 -2.90
C ALA A 97 2.89 16.42 -4.06
N LEU A 98 3.51 16.36 -5.24
CA LEU A 98 2.98 16.95 -6.46
C LEU A 98 1.68 16.28 -6.90
N LEU A 99 1.62 14.94 -6.85
CA LEU A 99 0.42 14.16 -7.14
C LEU A 99 -0.76 14.55 -6.25
N TYR A 100 -0.54 14.65 -4.94
CA TYR A 100 -1.59 15.07 -4.00
C TYR A 100 -2.04 16.51 -4.23
N LYS A 101 -1.12 17.39 -4.66
CA LYS A 101 -1.46 18.76 -5.07
C LYS A 101 -2.38 18.77 -6.28
N HIS A 102 -2.05 18.00 -7.32
CA HIS A 102 -2.88 17.88 -8.53
C HIS A 102 -4.29 17.36 -8.24
N LEU A 103 -4.40 16.35 -7.37
CA LEU A 103 -5.70 15.82 -6.95
C LEU A 103 -6.54 16.83 -6.15
N SER A 104 -5.88 17.71 -5.39
CA SER A 104 -6.51 18.76 -4.59
C SER A 104 -6.90 20.00 -5.38
N ASN A 105 -6.40 20.17 -6.62
CA ASN A 105 -6.73 21.33 -7.45
C ASN A 105 -8.13 21.17 -8.07
N PHE A 106 -9.07 22.03 -7.68
CA PHE A 106 -10.41 22.10 -8.26
C PHE A 106 -10.67 23.39 -9.05
N GLU A 107 -9.69 24.29 -9.15
CA GLU A 107 -9.85 25.59 -9.80
C GLU A 107 -10.01 25.44 -11.31
N THR A 108 -9.23 24.57 -11.94
CA THR A 108 -9.20 24.46 -13.41
C THR A 108 -10.39 23.72 -14.00
N PHE A 109 -10.81 22.60 -13.38
CA PHE A 109 -11.82 21.69 -13.95
C PHE A 109 -13.03 21.47 -13.04
N GLY A 110 -13.12 22.21 -11.93
CA GLY A 110 -14.18 22.04 -10.94
C GLY A 110 -13.99 20.82 -10.04
N LYS A 111 -14.87 20.74 -9.03
CA LYS A 111 -14.90 19.68 -8.03
C LYS A 111 -15.88 18.57 -8.46
N PRO A 112 -15.46 17.29 -8.48
CA PRO A 112 -16.37 16.18 -8.77
C PRO A 112 -17.55 16.13 -7.78
N VAL A 113 -18.77 15.88 -8.28
CA VAL A 113 -20.01 15.90 -7.48
C VAL A 113 -19.94 14.97 -6.26
N ASN A 114 -19.41 13.76 -6.43
CA ASN A 114 -19.33 12.75 -5.37
C ASN A 114 -18.05 12.84 -4.52
N PHE A 115 -17.24 13.89 -4.69
CA PHE A 115 -15.94 14.01 -4.04
C PHE A 115 -16.04 13.94 -2.51
N ASP A 116 -16.89 14.76 -1.89
CA ASP A 116 -16.95 14.84 -0.41
C ASP A 116 -17.44 13.54 0.22
N LYS A 117 -18.44 12.90 -0.40
CA LYS A 117 -18.98 11.61 0.04
C LYS A 117 -17.90 10.53 -0.02
N ARG A 118 -17.20 10.41 -1.16
CA ARG A 118 -16.12 9.42 -1.33
C ARG A 118 -14.95 9.71 -0.38
N ASN A 119 -14.55 10.97 -0.24
CA ASN A 119 -13.47 11.37 0.67
C ASN A 119 -13.82 11.00 2.12
N ARG A 120 -15.08 11.18 2.56
CA ARG A 120 -15.52 10.73 3.90
C ARG A 120 -15.45 9.22 4.06
N GLN A 121 -15.87 8.44 3.05
CA GLN A 121 -15.77 6.98 3.06
C GLN A 121 -14.32 6.49 3.12
N LEU A 122 -13.44 7.07 2.32
CA LEU A 122 -12.01 6.75 2.31
C LEU A 122 -11.35 7.06 3.66
N ASN A 123 -11.68 8.21 4.28
CA ASN A 123 -11.21 8.54 5.61
C ASN A 123 -11.70 7.55 6.68
N LEU A 124 -12.93 7.02 6.56
CA LEU A 124 -13.45 5.99 7.46
C LEU A 124 -12.69 4.67 7.26
N PHE A 125 -12.51 4.24 6.01
CA PHE A 125 -11.76 3.03 5.68
C PHE A 125 -10.30 3.11 6.14
N SER A 126 -9.65 4.27 5.99
CA SER A 126 -8.29 4.53 6.50
C SER A 126 -8.20 4.31 8.01
N LYS A 127 -9.18 4.82 8.76
CA LYS A 127 -9.26 4.63 10.22
C LYS A 127 -9.51 3.17 10.61
N LEU A 128 -10.44 2.50 9.95
CA LEU A 128 -10.76 1.10 10.21
C LEU A 128 -9.56 0.20 9.91
N PHE A 129 -8.89 0.42 8.79
CA PHE A 129 -7.69 -0.31 8.40
C PHE A 129 -6.53 -0.05 9.38
N SER A 130 -6.30 1.21 9.75
CA SER A 130 -5.32 1.53 10.78
C SER A 130 -5.68 0.87 12.12
N PHE A 131 -6.94 0.92 12.56
CA PHE A 131 -7.37 0.24 13.78
C PHE A 131 -7.09 -1.27 13.72
N TYR A 132 -7.48 -1.92 12.62
CA TYR A 132 -7.23 -3.35 12.38
C TYR A 132 -5.74 -3.71 12.50
N CYS A 133 -4.84 -2.96 11.85
CA CYS A 133 -3.41 -3.22 11.98
C CYS A 133 -2.91 -3.05 13.42
N GLY A 134 -3.50 -2.12 14.19
CA GLY A 134 -3.07 -1.85 15.57
C GLY A 134 -3.55 -2.93 16.53
N PHE A 135 -4.80 -3.34 16.34
CA PHE A 135 -5.40 -4.44 17.05
C PHE A 135 -4.68 -5.76 16.76
N GLY A 136 -4.28 -5.99 15.50
CA GLY A 136 -3.46 -7.14 15.12
C GLY A 136 -2.11 -7.16 15.85
N ILE A 137 -1.38 -6.04 15.89
CA ILE A 137 -0.13 -5.92 16.64
C ILE A 137 -0.35 -6.21 18.13
N LEU A 138 -1.42 -5.67 18.73
CA LEU A 138 -1.75 -5.91 20.13
C LEU A 138 -2.00 -7.40 20.42
N ILE A 139 -2.80 -8.06 19.59
CA ILE A 139 -3.08 -9.50 19.74
C ILE A 139 -1.79 -10.31 19.61
N TYR A 140 -0.95 -10.01 18.62
CA TYR A 140 0.33 -10.68 18.45
C TYR A 140 1.25 -10.50 19.66
N ALA A 141 1.30 -9.31 20.24
CA ALA A 141 2.08 -9.07 21.47
C ALA A 141 1.58 -9.92 22.65
N ILE A 142 0.25 -10.05 22.80
CA ILE A 142 -0.35 -10.87 23.86
C ILE A 142 -0.01 -12.35 23.66
N ILE A 143 -0.14 -12.86 22.43
CA ILE A 143 0.21 -14.24 22.09
C ILE A 143 1.69 -14.51 22.38
N ALA A 144 2.58 -13.59 22.00
CA ALA A 144 4.01 -13.72 22.24
C ALA A 144 4.35 -13.81 23.74
N ILE A 145 3.70 -12.99 24.58
CA ILE A 145 3.87 -13.04 26.04
C ILE A 145 3.33 -14.36 26.61
N GLN A 146 2.15 -14.80 26.15
CA GLN A 146 1.55 -16.07 26.60
C GLN A 146 2.34 -17.30 26.15
N ALA A 147 3.09 -17.21 25.06
CA ALA A 147 3.94 -18.28 24.54
C ALA A 147 5.25 -18.45 25.31
N GLU A 148 5.64 -17.49 26.18
CA GLU A 148 6.91 -17.54 26.90
C GLU A 148 7.14 -18.83 27.71
N PRO A 149 6.17 -19.34 28.52
CA PRO A 149 6.37 -20.56 29.28
C PRO A 149 6.57 -21.80 28.40
N LYS A 150 5.89 -21.85 27.25
CA LYS A 150 6.05 -22.94 26.28
C LYS A 150 7.46 -22.93 25.68
N CYS A 151 7.94 -21.74 25.29
CA CYS A 151 9.30 -21.56 24.79
C CYS A 151 10.36 -22.00 25.81
N ARG A 152 10.21 -21.64 27.10
CA ARG A 152 11.15 -22.05 28.15
C ARG A 152 11.21 -23.57 28.33
N ARG A 153 10.07 -24.26 28.28
CA ARG A 153 10.04 -25.73 28.32
C ARG A 153 10.76 -26.35 27.13
N THR A 154 10.53 -25.83 25.92
CA THR A 154 11.21 -26.30 24.72
C THR A 154 12.73 -26.07 24.79
N ASN A 155 13.18 -24.97 25.39
CA ASN A 155 14.60 -24.74 25.65
C ASN A 155 15.21 -25.81 26.56
N GLU A 156 14.51 -26.18 27.62
CA GLU A 156 14.95 -27.24 28.54
C GLU A 156 14.95 -28.62 27.86
N GLU A 157 13.90 -28.95 27.12
CA GLU A 157 13.73 -30.24 26.43
C GLU A 157 14.75 -30.45 25.32
N LYS A 158 15.05 -29.40 24.55
CA LYS A 158 15.94 -29.46 23.38
C LYS A 158 17.33 -28.90 23.64
N ASN A 159 17.64 -28.53 24.89
CA ASN A 159 18.90 -27.89 25.28
C ASN A 159 19.25 -26.66 24.42
N LEU A 160 18.26 -25.78 24.22
CA LEU A 160 18.36 -24.54 23.44
C LEU A 160 18.47 -23.32 24.37
N ASN A 161 19.03 -22.23 23.85
CA ASN A 161 19.18 -20.96 24.58
C ASN A 161 18.40 -19.83 23.90
N GLU A 162 17.16 -20.11 23.47
CA GLU A 162 16.30 -19.11 22.82
C GLU A 162 15.86 -18.00 23.77
N ILE A 163 15.76 -16.78 23.25
CA ILE A 163 15.26 -15.63 24.00
C ILE A 163 13.73 -15.64 23.96
N CYS A 164 13.12 -16.22 24.98
CA CYS A 164 11.67 -16.37 25.08
C CYS A 164 10.96 -15.06 25.46
N GLY A 165 9.70 -14.88 25.01
CA GLY A 165 8.85 -13.75 25.41
C GLY A 165 9.13 -12.42 24.68
N MET A 166 9.84 -12.46 23.57
CA MET A 166 10.02 -11.32 22.65
C MET A 166 8.87 -11.26 21.63
N PHE A 167 8.61 -10.10 21.02
CA PHE A 167 7.50 -9.98 20.05
C PHE A 167 7.79 -10.79 18.78
N THR A 168 9.02 -10.72 18.29
CA THR A 168 9.53 -11.62 17.24
C THR A 168 10.73 -12.39 17.78
N PRO A 169 11.01 -13.60 17.26
CA PRO A 169 12.26 -14.31 17.51
C PRO A 169 13.44 -13.38 17.20
N ILE A 170 14.42 -13.36 18.10
CA ILE A 170 15.58 -12.47 17.99
C ILE A 170 16.80 -13.16 18.57
N TRP A 171 17.90 -13.06 17.85
CA TRP A 171 19.20 -13.40 18.40
C TRP A 171 19.95 -12.16 18.87
N ALA A 172 20.64 -12.28 20.01
CA ALA A 172 21.51 -11.25 20.55
C ALA A 172 22.88 -11.84 20.92
N PRO A 173 23.99 -11.09 20.75
CA PRO A 173 25.34 -11.57 21.03
C PRO A 173 25.67 -11.72 22.52
N PHE A 174 24.81 -11.23 23.40
CA PHE A 174 24.89 -11.35 24.84
C PHE A 174 23.51 -11.67 25.41
N ASN A 175 23.46 -12.25 26.61
CA ASN A 175 22.20 -12.54 27.27
C ASN A 175 21.42 -11.23 27.50
N ILE A 176 20.17 -11.19 27.04
CA ILE A 176 19.25 -10.07 27.26
C ILE A 176 18.02 -10.49 28.10
N ASP A 177 17.91 -11.76 28.49
CA ASP A 177 16.79 -12.33 29.24
C ASP A 177 16.91 -12.04 30.75
N PHE A 178 17.04 -10.76 31.11
CA PHE A 178 16.99 -10.29 32.50
C PHE A 178 16.38 -8.89 32.61
N PHE A 179 15.89 -8.56 33.79
CA PHE A 179 15.30 -7.25 34.08
C PHE A 179 16.40 -6.19 34.33
N PRO A 180 16.33 -4.98 33.73
CA PRO A 180 15.25 -4.45 32.86
C PRO A 180 15.52 -4.58 31.35
N LEU A 181 16.64 -5.20 30.95
CA LEU A 181 17.12 -5.19 29.56
C LEU A 181 16.13 -5.86 28.60
N LYS A 182 15.50 -6.97 29.01
CA LYS A 182 14.47 -7.66 28.23
C LYS A 182 13.29 -6.74 27.91
N GLN A 183 12.79 -6.00 28.91
CA GLN A 183 11.64 -5.11 28.76
C GLN A 183 11.97 -3.92 27.85
N ILE A 184 13.20 -3.40 27.95
CA ILE A 184 13.70 -2.35 27.06
C ILE A 184 13.76 -2.87 25.61
N ALA A 185 14.34 -4.06 25.40
CA ALA A 185 14.40 -4.69 24.08
C ALA A 185 13.02 -4.95 23.50
N PHE A 186 12.07 -5.45 24.30
CA PHE A 186 10.69 -5.67 23.91
C PHE A 186 10.00 -4.35 23.50
N ALA A 187 10.17 -3.28 24.27
CA ALA A 187 9.60 -1.97 23.94
C ALA A 187 10.16 -1.39 22.64
N ILE A 188 11.47 -1.56 22.39
CA ILE A 188 12.11 -1.18 21.12
C ILE A 188 11.52 -1.99 19.96
N GLN A 189 11.31 -3.30 20.15
CA GLN A 189 10.69 -4.14 19.12
C GLN A 189 9.27 -3.67 18.77
N ILE A 190 8.43 -3.45 19.79
CA ILE A 190 7.07 -2.94 19.59
C ILE A 190 7.08 -1.61 18.84
N TYR A 191 7.94 -0.68 19.25
CA TYR A 191 8.08 0.61 18.57
C TYR A 191 8.44 0.44 17.09
N GLY A 192 9.46 -0.37 16.79
CA GLY A 192 9.89 -0.62 15.42
C GLY A 192 8.80 -1.24 14.54
N ILE A 193 8.08 -2.21 15.08
CA ILE A 193 6.99 -2.91 14.38
C ILE A 193 5.81 -1.98 14.12
N VAL A 194 5.42 -1.16 15.10
CA VAL A 194 4.38 -0.15 14.92
C VAL A 194 4.76 0.80 13.79
N ILE A 195 5.99 1.32 13.78
CA ILE A 195 6.46 2.23 12.73
C ILE A 195 6.45 1.55 11.36
N ILE A 196 7.04 0.35 11.23
CA ILE A 196 7.18 -0.35 9.94
C ILE A 196 5.82 -0.79 9.39
N ILE A 197 5.05 -1.54 10.18
CA ILE A 197 3.78 -2.13 9.72
C ILE A 197 2.76 -1.02 9.47
N LYS A 198 2.57 -0.10 10.43
CA LYS A 198 1.57 0.98 10.25
C LYS A 198 1.98 1.99 9.20
N GLY A 199 3.26 2.30 9.11
CA GLY A 199 3.79 3.16 8.06
C GLY A 199 3.55 2.55 6.68
N GLY A 200 3.82 1.26 6.52
CA GLY A 200 3.64 0.55 5.25
C GLY A 200 2.17 0.42 4.88
N ALA A 201 1.32 0.06 5.85
CA ALA A 201 -0.13 0.07 5.72
C ALA A 201 -0.67 1.44 5.29
N SER A 202 -0.15 2.53 5.87
CA SER A 202 -0.54 3.90 5.49
C SER A 202 -0.11 4.26 4.07
N ILE A 203 1.06 3.82 3.63
CA ILE A 203 1.51 4.00 2.23
C ILE A 203 0.59 3.23 1.27
N SER A 204 0.31 1.96 1.54
CA SER A 204 -0.59 1.14 0.70
C SER A 204 -2.02 1.69 0.67
N PHE A 205 -2.50 2.23 1.79
CA PHE A 205 -3.82 2.87 1.80
C PHE A 205 -3.82 4.19 1.03
N SER A 206 -2.74 4.97 1.09
CA SER A 206 -2.62 6.22 0.34
C SER A 206 -2.71 6.01 -1.18
N SER A 207 -2.13 4.91 -1.70
CA SER A 207 -2.23 4.60 -3.13
C SER A 207 -3.65 4.19 -3.53
N TYR A 208 -4.37 3.48 -2.66
CA TYR A 208 -5.79 3.19 -2.85
C TYR A 208 -6.63 4.48 -2.92
N GLU A 209 -6.42 5.42 -1.99
CA GLU A 209 -7.14 6.71 -2.01
C GLU A 209 -6.86 7.51 -3.28
N VAL A 210 -5.60 7.57 -3.71
CA VAL A 210 -5.22 8.22 -4.98
C VAL A 210 -5.97 7.62 -6.15
N ALA A 211 -5.98 6.28 -6.27
CA ALA A 211 -6.69 5.59 -7.34
C ALA A 211 -8.19 5.94 -7.35
N GLN A 212 -8.83 5.95 -6.18
CA GLN A 212 -10.25 6.31 -6.06
C GLN A 212 -10.52 7.78 -6.42
N HIS A 213 -9.59 8.70 -6.10
CA HIS A 213 -9.70 10.09 -6.54
C HIS A 213 -9.48 10.26 -8.04
N ILE A 214 -8.61 9.48 -8.68
CA ILE A 214 -8.47 9.45 -10.15
C ILE A 214 -9.77 8.96 -10.78
N VAL A 215 -10.37 7.89 -10.25
CA VAL A 215 -11.67 7.37 -10.74
C VAL A 215 -12.77 8.43 -10.65
N LEU A 216 -12.85 9.19 -9.55
CA LEU A 216 -13.80 10.32 -9.43
C LEU A 216 -13.57 11.40 -10.51
N ARG A 217 -12.32 11.65 -10.89
CA ARG A 217 -11.99 12.62 -11.96
C ARG A 217 -12.45 12.10 -13.31
N ILE A 218 -12.29 10.81 -13.56
CA ILE A 218 -12.78 10.14 -14.77
C ILE A 218 -14.31 10.17 -14.82
N GLU A 219 -15.00 9.80 -13.74
CA GLU A 219 -16.47 9.90 -13.65
C GLU A 219 -16.96 11.33 -13.91
N HIS A 220 -16.24 12.33 -13.39
CA HIS A 220 -16.55 13.73 -13.64
C HIS A 220 -16.38 14.10 -15.12
N LEU A 221 -15.26 13.73 -15.74
CA LEU A 221 -15.03 13.93 -17.17
C LEU A 221 -16.13 13.26 -18.00
N ASN A 222 -16.52 12.04 -17.66
CA ASN A 222 -17.58 11.32 -18.37
C ASN A 222 -18.93 12.03 -18.29
N GLY A 223 -19.23 12.67 -17.15
CA GLY A 223 -20.42 13.51 -17.01
C GLY A 223 -20.39 14.74 -17.91
N LEU A 224 -19.22 15.35 -18.08
CA LEU A 224 -19.02 16.50 -18.98
C LEU A 224 -19.09 16.09 -20.46
N LEU A 225 -18.46 14.96 -20.82
CA LEU A 225 -18.46 14.44 -22.19
C LEU A 225 -19.87 14.15 -22.71
N ARG A 226 -20.73 13.52 -21.90
CA ARG A 226 -22.11 13.21 -22.30
C ARG A 226 -22.93 14.45 -22.68
N LYS A 227 -22.64 15.59 -22.05
CA LYS A 227 -23.36 16.85 -22.23
C LYS A 227 -22.64 17.84 -23.14
N VAL A 228 -21.50 17.45 -23.72
CA VAL A 228 -20.58 18.37 -24.41
C VAL A 228 -21.21 19.04 -25.64
N PHE A 229 -22.21 18.41 -26.25
CA PHE A 229 -22.92 18.88 -27.43
C PHE A 229 -24.40 19.25 -27.18
N ASP A 230 -24.82 19.40 -25.91
CA ASP A 230 -26.21 19.74 -25.58
C ASP A 230 -26.58 21.21 -25.87
N ASP A 231 -25.57 22.09 -25.95
CA ASP A 231 -25.78 23.51 -26.20
C ASP A 231 -26.01 23.79 -27.71
N PRO A 232 -27.01 24.61 -28.08
CA PRO A 232 -27.24 24.95 -29.49
C PRO A 232 -26.07 25.72 -30.13
N ASP A 233 -25.30 26.50 -29.38
CA ASP A 233 -24.21 27.33 -29.89
C ASP A 233 -22.92 26.52 -30.13
N ASP A 234 -22.50 26.43 -31.39
CA ASP A 234 -21.29 25.70 -31.80
C ASP A 234 -19.99 26.26 -31.17
N THR A 235 -19.94 27.54 -30.82
CA THR A 235 -18.79 28.13 -30.12
C THR A 235 -18.69 27.62 -28.68
N ILE A 236 -19.83 27.41 -28.01
CA ILE A 236 -19.91 26.83 -26.68
C ILE A 236 -19.58 25.34 -26.74
N LYS A 237 -20.12 24.59 -27.72
CA LYS A 237 -19.75 23.19 -27.97
C LYS A 237 -18.24 23.03 -28.14
N ARG A 238 -17.62 23.85 -29.00
CA ARG A 238 -16.16 23.85 -29.24
C ARG A 238 -15.37 24.10 -27.96
N ARG A 239 -15.75 25.11 -27.16
CA ARG A 239 -15.08 25.44 -25.89
C ARG A 239 -15.20 24.29 -24.89
N SER A 240 -16.38 23.70 -24.76
CA SER A 240 -16.65 22.57 -23.87
C SER A 240 -15.84 21.33 -24.27
N LEU A 241 -15.76 21.01 -25.56
CA LEU A 241 -14.95 19.91 -26.06
C LEU A 241 -13.45 20.12 -25.79
N ILE A 242 -12.92 21.32 -26.07
CA ILE A 242 -11.53 21.67 -25.75
C ILE A 242 -11.26 21.51 -24.25
N ASN A 243 -12.20 21.92 -23.40
CA ASN A 243 -12.09 21.75 -21.95
C ASN A 243 -12.04 20.27 -21.55
N CYS A 244 -12.92 19.42 -22.12
CA CYS A 244 -12.92 17.98 -21.90
C CYS A 244 -11.60 17.32 -22.36
N ILE A 245 -11.05 17.72 -23.51
CA ILE A 245 -9.76 17.23 -24.02
C ILE A 245 -8.62 17.60 -23.06
N ARG A 246 -8.58 18.87 -22.62
CA ARG A 246 -7.59 19.33 -21.62
C ARG A 246 -7.72 18.57 -20.31
N TYR A 247 -8.95 18.31 -19.85
CA TYR A 247 -9.19 17.58 -18.62
C TYR A 247 -8.80 16.11 -18.73
N HIS A 248 -9.11 15.45 -19.85
CA HIS A 248 -8.65 14.09 -20.12
C HIS A 248 -7.12 13.98 -20.10
N ARG A 249 -6.43 14.93 -20.75
CA ARG A 249 -4.96 14.99 -20.70
C ARG A 249 -4.43 15.19 -19.29
N TYR A 250 -5.04 16.08 -18.52
CA TYR A 250 -4.70 16.29 -17.12
C TYR A 250 -4.86 15.02 -16.28
N ILE A 251 -5.92 14.24 -16.51
CA ILE A 251 -6.13 12.95 -15.83
C ILE A 251 -5.06 11.93 -16.22
N ILE A 252 -4.65 11.88 -17.49
CA ILE A 252 -3.54 11.04 -17.97
C ILE A 252 -2.26 11.41 -17.21
N ASP A 253 -1.91 12.70 -17.12
CA ASP A 253 -0.70 13.17 -16.44
C ASP A 253 -0.72 12.79 -14.94
N ILE A 254 -1.87 12.93 -14.26
CA ILE A 254 -2.05 12.48 -12.87
C ILE A 254 -1.85 10.97 -12.76
N PHE A 255 -2.41 10.20 -13.67
CA PHE A 255 -2.31 8.74 -13.66
C PHE A 255 -0.86 8.27 -13.89
N GLU A 256 -0.15 8.85 -14.86
CA GLU A 256 1.26 8.52 -15.11
C GLU A 256 2.14 8.84 -13.90
N LEU A 257 1.86 9.96 -13.22
CA LEU A 257 2.53 10.32 -11.97
C LEU A 257 2.20 9.34 -10.84
N PHE A 258 0.94 8.91 -10.74
CA PHE A 258 0.52 7.87 -9.78
C PHE A 258 1.25 6.54 -10.03
N ASP A 259 1.30 6.11 -11.29
CA ASP A 259 1.99 4.88 -11.67
C ASP A 259 3.48 4.95 -11.33
N ASP A 260 4.17 6.03 -11.70
CA ASP A 260 5.58 6.21 -11.35
C ASP A 260 5.78 6.22 -9.82
N CYS A 261 4.94 6.91 -9.05
CA CYS A 261 5.10 7.01 -7.61
C CYS A 261 5.03 5.65 -6.89
N TYR A 262 4.12 4.77 -7.31
CA TYR A 262 3.80 3.57 -6.54
C TYR A 262 4.20 2.23 -7.18
N LYS A 263 4.57 2.18 -8.47
CA LYS A 263 4.85 0.90 -9.15
C LYS A 263 5.89 0.00 -8.49
N ASN A 264 6.95 0.59 -7.92
CA ASN A 264 7.99 -0.15 -7.21
C ASN A 264 7.49 -0.67 -5.86
N CYS A 265 6.64 0.12 -5.17
CA CYS A 265 6.03 -0.30 -3.92
C CYS A 265 5.13 -1.51 -4.16
N TYR A 266 4.32 -1.48 -5.22
CA TYR A 266 3.45 -2.60 -5.59
C TYR A 266 4.22 -3.85 -6.01
N GLY A 267 5.29 -3.71 -6.79
CA GLY A 267 6.13 -4.85 -7.15
C GLY A 267 6.74 -5.55 -5.94
N CYS A 268 7.32 -4.77 -5.02
CA CYS A 268 7.85 -5.29 -3.76
C CYS A 268 6.74 -5.93 -2.90
N TYR A 269 5.58 -5.29 -2.83
CA TYR A 269 4.42 -5.80 -2.09
C TYR A 269 3.96 -7.17 -2.60
N VAL A 270 3.85 -7.34 -3.92
CA VAL A 270 3.43 -8.61 -4.54
C VAL A 270 4.42 -9.74 -4.24
N ILE A 271 5.73 -9.50 -4.41
CA ILE A 271 6.78 -10.48 -4.12
C ILE A 271 6.70 -10.93 -2.66
N MET A 272 6.63 -9.95 -1.75
CA MET A 272 6.55 -10.19 -0.31
C MET A 272 5.30 -11.02 0.04
N THR A 273 4.11 -10.65 -0.48
CA THR A 273 2.87 -11.39 -0.20
C THR A 273 2.89 -12.82 -0.72
N GLY A 274 3.56 -13.09 -1.84
CA GLY A 274 3.70 -14.46 -2.36
C GLY A 274 4.48 -15.37 -1.40
N ILE A 275 5.60 -14.88 -0.84
CA ILE A 275 6.38 -15.61 0.17
C ILE A 275 5.56 -15.81 1.43
N ILE A 276 4.88 -14.76 1.91
CA ILE A 276 4.09 -14.78 3.13
C ILE A 276 2.95 -15.80 3.04
N PHE A 277 2.21 -15.83 1.93
CA PHE A 277 1.14 -16.82 1.75
C PHE A 277 1.68 -18.25 1.74
N GLY A 278 2.85 -18.50 1.14
CA GLY A 278 3.52 -19.80 1.20
C GLY A 278 3.91 -20.22 2.62
N CYS A 279 4.45 -19.29 3.43
CA CYS A 279 4.90 -19.57 4.79
C CYS A 279 3.74 -19.72 5.80
N ILE A 280 2.72 -18.86 5.72
CA ILE A 280 1.61 -18.85 6.70
C ILE A 280 0.59 -19.96 6.44
N ALA A 281 0.40 -20.39 5.17
CA ALA A 281 -0.56 -21.46 4.88
C ALA A 281 -0.23 -22.75 5.65
N LYS A 282 1.06 -23.07 5.81
CA LYS A 282 1.53 -24.19 6.66
C LYS A 282 1.15 -24.01 8.13
N GLN A 283 1.37 -22.81 8.68
CA GLN A 283 1.11 -22.50 10.09
C GLN A 283 -0.39 -22.53 10.43
N PHE A 284 -1.24 -22.08 9.50
CA PHE A 284 -2.70 -22.12 9.68
C PHE A 284 -3.22 -23.55 9.88
N VAL A 285 -2.76 -24.50 9.05
CA VAL A 285 -3.27 -25.89 9.08
C VAL A 285 -2.73 -26.70 10.25
N GLN A 286 -1.51 -26.41 10.73
CA GLN A 286 -0.88 -27.20 11.79
C GLN A 286 -1.22 -26.72 13.21
N GLU A 287 -1.41 -25.41 13.43
CA GLU A 287 -1.44 -24.86 14.80
C GLU A 287 -2.76 -24.18 15.21
N SER A 288 -3.74 -24.01 14.30
CA SER A 288 -5.01 -23.31 14.57
C SER A 288 -4.83 -21.98 15.34
N ASN A 289 -3.78 -21.23 14.99
CA ASN A 289 -3.36 -20.03 15.71
C ASN A 289 -4.15 -18.79 15.23
N VAL A 290 -4.91 -18.18 16.14
CA VAL A 290 -5.70 -16.96 15.88
C VAL A 290 -4.81 -15.80 15.40
N GLY A 291 -3.57 -15.72 15.87
CA GLY A 291 -2.58 -14.75 15.39
C GLY A 291 -2.31 -14.93 13.90
N ALA A 292 -1.99 -16.15 13.46
CA ALA A 292 -1.72 -16.47 12.07
C ALA A 292 -2.91 -16.13 11.14
N LEU A 293 -4.14 -16.36 11.60
CA LEU A 293 -5.37 -15.97 10.90
C LEU A 293 -5.49 -14.46 10.71
N ILE A 294 -5.26 -13.67 11.77
CA ILE A 294 -5.31 -12.21 11.69
C ILE A 294 -4.20 -11.71 10.76
N HIS A 295 -3.00 -12.28 10.82
CA HIS A 295 -1.91 -11.86 9.95
C HIS A 295 -2.17 -12.17 8.48
N LEU A 296 -2.60 -13.40 8.18
CA LEU A 296 -2.97 -13.82 6.84
C LEU A 296 -4.11 -12.95 6.28
N GLY A 297 -5.16 -12.77 7.07
CA GLY A 297 -6.29 -11.92 6.70
C GLY A 297 -5.83 -10.51 6.36
N GLY A 298 -4.94 -9.94 7.16
CA GLY A 298 -4.40 -8.60 6.94
C GLY A 298 -3.66 -8.47 5.61
N TRP A 299 -2.82 -9.44 5.27
CA TRP A 299 -2.10 -9.48 4.00
C TRP A 299 -3.03 -9.67 2.80
N VAL A 300 -4.02 -10.56 2.91
CA VAL A 300 -5.04 -10.80 1.86
C VAL A 300 -5.87 -9.55 1.62
N PHE A 301 -6.42 -8.93 2.68
CA PHE A 301 -7.21 -7.69 2.54
C PHE A 301 -6.39 -6.57 1.93
N SER A 302 -5.15 -6.39 2.38
CA SER A 302 -4.27 -5.35 1.87
C SER A 302 -3.92 -5.59 0.39
N LEU A 303 -3.63 -6.84 -0.01
CA LEU A 303 -3.42 -7.20 -1.42
C LEU A 303 -4.68 -6.96 -2.27
N PHE A 304 -5.85 -7.30 -1.73
CA PHE A 304 -7.13 -7.03 -2.40
C PHE A 304 -7.33 -5.53 -2.66
N PHE A 305 -7.14 -4.66 -1.65
CA PHE A 305 -7.25 -3.21 -1.84
C PHE A 305 -6.26 -2.69 -2.88
N CYS A 306 -5.03 -3.19 -2.82
CA CYS A 306 -3.98 -2.89 -3.79
C CYS A 306 -4.40 -3.25 -5.24
N CYS A 307 -4.91 -4.46 -5.47
CA CYS A 307 -5.38 -4.89 -6.80
C CYS A 307 -6.69 -4.18 -7.21
N HIS A 308 -7.58 -3.90 -6.26
CA HIS A 308 -8.79 -3.13 -6.50
C HIS A 308 -8.47 -1.70 -6.94
N ALA A 309 -7.43 -1.08 -6.38
CA ALA A 309 -6.98 0.26 -6.79
C ALA A 309 -6.65 0.30 -8.28
N GLY A 310 -5.74 -0.59 -8.73
CA GLY A 310 -5.34 -0.66 -10.13
C GLY A 310 -6.50 -1.06 -11.05
N GLN A 311 -7.31 -2.03 -10.64
CA GLN A 311 -8.48 -2.45 -11.40
C GLN A 311 -9.52 -1.33 -11.56
N SER A 312 -9.77 -0.55 -10.51
CA SER A 312 -10.76 0.54 -10.56
C SER A 312 -10.34 1.62 -11.55
N VAL A 313 -9.05 1.96 -11.57
CA VAL A 313 -8.50 2.96 -12.50
C VAL A 313 -8.52 2.44 -13.94
N LEU A 314 -8.16 1.17 -14.15
CA LEU A 314 -8.25 0.49 -15.44
C LEU A 314 -9.69 0.47 -15.97
N SER A 315 -10.63 -0.01 -15.17
CA SER A 315 -12.05 -0.05 -15.54
C SER A 315 -12.60 1.36 -15.75
N GLY A 316 -12.22 2.32 -14.89
CA GLY A 316 -12.57 3.72 -15.03
C GLY A 316 -12.12 4.31 -16.36
N SER A 317 -10.84 4.15 -16.75
CA SER A 317 -10.33 4.73 -18.00
C SER A 317 -11.08 4.22 -19.23
N MET A 318 -11.50 2.96 -19.21
CA MET A 318 -12.25 2.34 -20.31
C MET A 318 -13.67 2.90 -20.49
N THR A 319 -14.19 3.67 -19.52
CA THR A 319 -15.50 4.31 -19.64
C THR A 319 -15.48 5.66 -20.38
N ILE A 320 -14.30 6.24 -20.64
CA ILE A 320 -14.18 7.56 -21.28
C ILE A 320 -14.62 7.52 -22.74
N ALA A 321 -14.17 6.51 -23.51
CA ALA A 321 -14.58 6.34 -24.90
C ALA A 321 -16.10 6.14 -25.05
N PRO A 322 -16.76 5.22 -24.30
CA PRO A 322 -18.22 5.13 -24.28
C PRO A 322 -18.91 6.43 -23.90
N ALA A 323 -18.45 7.14 -22.87
CA ALA A 323 -19.07 8.42 -22.46
C ALA A 323 -18.97 9.51 -23.53
N ALA A 324 -17.87 9.54 -24.30
CA ALA A 324 -17.73 10.42 -25.46
C ALA A 324 -18.68 10.02 -26.60
N PHE A 325 -18.82 8.72 -26.86
CA PHE A 325 -19.71 8.19 -27.90
C PHE A 325 -21.20 8.40 -27.58
N GLU A 326 -21.57 8.39 -26.30
CA GLU A 326 -22.94 8.64 -25.81
C GLU A 326 -23.36 10.13 -25.90
N SER A 327 -22.46 11.03 -26.29
CA SER A 327 -22.80 12.43 -26.55
C SER A 327 -23.57 12.60 -27.87
N LYS A 328 -24.19 13.77 -28.10
CA LYS A 328 -24.84 14.11 -29.38
C LYS A 328 -23.84 14.50 -30.48
N TRP A 329 -22.75 13.74 -30.62
CA TRP A 329 -21.66 14.06 -31.54
C TRP A 329 -22.08 14.10 -33.00
N TYR A 330 -23.12 13.33 -33.37
CA TYR A 330 -23.69 13.30 -34.71
C TYR A 330 -24.43 14.61 -35.09
N GLU A 331 -24.77 15.45 -34.11
CA GLU A 331 -25.34 16.79 -34.32
C GLU A 331 -24.26 17.89 -34.34
N ALA A 332 -23.00 17.56 -34.04
CA ALA A 332 -21.91 18.53 -34.00
C ALA A 332 -21.30 18.78 -35.39
N PRO A 333 -20.70 19.96 -35.64
CA PRO A 333 -19.91 20.22 -36.85
C PRO A 333 -18.80 19.18 -37.07
N VAL A 334 -18.50 18.87 -38.34
CA VAL A 334 -17.51 17.85 -38.74
C VAL A 334 -16.14 18.05 -38.06
N GLU A 335 -15.74 19.30 -37.85
CA GLU A 335 -14.50 19.64 -37.14
C GLU A 335 -14.49 19.11 -35.70
N LEU A 336 -15.59 19.29 -34.96
CA LEU A 336 -15.71 18.82 -33.58
C LEU A 336 -15.84 17.30 -33.50
N GLN A 337 -16.46 16.68 -34.51
CA GLN A 337 -16.51 15.21 -34.62
C GLN A 337 -15.11 14.61 -34.74
N ARG A 338 -14.23 15.23 -35.55
CA ARG A 338 -12.83 14.81 -35.68
C ARG A 338 -12.05 14.97 -34.38
N ASP A 339 -12.24 16.09 -33.69
CA ASP A 339 -11.61 16.35 -32.38
C ASP A 339 -12.05 15.31 -31.33
N LEU A 340 -13.35 14.98 -31.29
CA LEU A 340 -13.88 13.94 -30.41
C LEU A 340 -13.33 12.55 -30.75
N LEU A 341 -13.21 12.23 -32.05
CA LEU A 341 -12.67 10.96 -32.50
C LEU A 341 -11.23 10.75 -31.99
N MET A 342 -10.40 11.79 -32.02
CA MET A 342 -9.05 11.74 -31.45
C MET A 342 -9.05 11.45 -29.94
N LEU A 343 -10.00 12.05 -29.20
CA LEU A 343 -10.19 11.76 -27.78
C LEU A 343 -10.61 10.29 -27.57
N ILE A 344 -11.54 9.76 -28.37
CA ILE A 344 -11.98 8.36 -28.30
C ILE A 344 -10.81 7.42 -28.57
N MET A 345 -10.05 7.64 -29.64
CA MET A 345 -8.88 6.84 -29.99
C MET A 345 -7.85 6.83 -28.85
N ARG A 346 -7.57 7.99 -28.23
CA ARG A 346 -6.65 8.03 -27.08
C ARG A 346 -7.21 7.31 -25.85
N SER A 347 -8.52 7.36 -25.64
CA SER A 347 -9.20 6.74 -24.47
C SER A 347 -9.22 5.22 -24.53
N GLN A 348 -8.99 4.62 -25.71
CA GLN A 348 -8.86 3.18 -25.87
C GLN A 348 -7.54 2.62 -25.31
N LEU A 349 -6.56 3.48 -25.01
CA LEU A 349 -5.33 3.10 -24.31
C LEU A 349 -5.59 3.12 -22.79
N PRO A 350 -5.74 1.96 -22.13
CA PRO A 350 -6.20 1.88 -20.75
C PRO A 350 -5.12 2.30 -19.74
N PHE A 351 -5.56 2.64 -18.54
CA PHE A 351 -4.67 3.02 -17.45
C PHE A 351 -4.20 1.78 -16.67
N TYR A 352 -3.09 1.19 -17.10
CA TYR A 352 -2.48 0.05 -16.44
C TYR A 352 -1.59 0.47 -15.28
N HIS A 353 -2.01 0.18 -14.06
CA HIS A 353 -1.18 0.41 -12.89
C HIS A 353 -0.19 -0.75 -12.69
N HIS A 354 1.10 -0.46 -12.83
CA HIS A 354 2.16 -1.46 -12.83
C HIS A 354 2.61 -1.83 -11.41
N ALA A 355 3.05 -3.07 -11.25
CA ALA A 355 3.73 -3.62 -10.10
C ALA A 355 5.10 -4.14 -10.55
N THR A 356 6.03 -3.25 -10.90
CA THR A 356 7.30 -3.60 -11.54
C THR A 356 8.18 -4.43 -10.58
N PRO A 357 8.70 -5.60 -11.00
CA PRO A 357 8.73 -6.16 -12.37
C PRO A 357 7.64 -7.21 -12.68
N ILE A 358 6.69 -7.45 -11.77
CA ILE A 358 5.77 -8.60 -11.82
C ILE A 358 4.70 -8.48 -12.91
N GLY A 359 4.08 -7.30 -13.05
CA GLY A 359 2.97 -7.12 -13.99
C GLY A 359 2.10 -5.91 -13.65
N THR A 360 0.79 -6.08 -13.71
CA THR A 360 -0.20 -5.02 -13.46
C THR A 360 -1.14 -5.37 -12.31
N MET A 361 -1.47 -4.39 -11.47
CA MET A 361 -2.36 -4.53 -10.32
C MET A 361 -3.82 -4.70 -10.76
N THR A 362 -4.24 -5.96 -10.98
CA THR A 362 -5.60 -6.32 -11.42
C THR A 362 -6.21 -7.40 -10.52
N PHE A 363 -7.53 -7.62 -10.64
CA PHE A 363 -8.15 -8.79 -9.97
C PHE A 363 -7.61 -10.12 -10.49
N SER A 364 -7.18 -10.18 -11.75
CA SER A 364 -6.51 -11.37 -12.29
C SER A 364 -5.21 -11.67 -11.53
N LEU A 365 -4.38 -10.65 -11.27
CA LEU A 365 -3.17 -10.82 -10.44
C LEU A 365 -3.51 -11.28 -9.02
N PHE A 366 -4.52 -10.69 -8.39
CA PHE A 366 -4.98 -11.10 -7.05
C PHE A 366 -5.36 -12.59 -7.02
N ILE A 367 -6.24 -13.03 -7.93
CA ILE A 367 -6.70 -14.41 -7.99
C ILE A 367 -5.55 -15.36 -8.32
N ASN A 368 -4.64 -14.98 -9.22
CA ASN A 368 -3.47 -15.79 -9.54
C ASN A 368 -2.58 -15.99 -8.31
N LEU A 369 -2.29 -14.93 -7.54
CA LEU A 369 -1.49 -15.04 -6.31
C LEU A 369 -2.14 -15.96 -5.27
N ILE A 370 -3.45 -15.85 -5.06
CA ILE A 370 -4.18 -16.73 -4.13
C ILE A 370 -4.13 -18.19 -4.61
N LYS A 371 -4.39 -18.45 -5.89
CA LYS A 371 -4.34 -19.80 -6.49
C LYS A 371 -2.95 -20.41 -6.38
N THR A 372 -1.93 -19.67 -6.78
CA THR A 372 -0.53 -20.12 -6.71
C THR A 372 -0.13 -20.44 -5.28
N SER A 373 -0.52 -19.61 -4.32
CA SER A 373 -0.24 -19.86 -2.90
C SER A 373 -0.94 -21.11 -2.38
N TYR A 374 -2.20 -21.32 -2.78
CA TYR A 374 -2.93 -22.55 -2.45
C TYR A 374 -2.28 -23.79 -3.08
N SER A 375 -1.85 -23.72 -4.34
CA SER A 375 -1.14 -24.83 -5.00
C SER A 375 0.19 -25.16 -4.33
N TYR A 376 0.97 -24.17 -3.91
CA TYR A 376 2.20 -24.40 -3.12
C TYR A 376 1.88 -25.02 -1.77
N PHE A 377 0.83 -24.56 -1.11
CA PHE A 377 0.37 -25.12 0.16
C PHE A 377 -0.02 -26.61 0.02
N THR A 378 -0.83 -26.96 -0.99
CA THR A 378 -1.25 -28.36 -1.20
C THR A 378 -0.05 -29.25 -1.53
N LEU A 379 0.89 -28.78 -2.36
CA LEU A 379 2.10 -29.53 -2.69
C LEU A 379 2.96 -29.77 -1.46
N LEU A 380 3.17 -28.74 -0.63
CA LEU A 380 3.92 -28.89 0.63
C LEU A 380 3.25 -29.87 1.57
N ASN A 381 1.93 -29.85 1.66
CA ASN A 381 1.17 -30.76 2.52
C ASN A 381 1.17 -32.21 2.03
N GLU A 382 1.27 -32.45 0.71
CA GLU A 382 1.42 -33.81 0.15
C GLU A 382 2.86 -34.34 0.23
N SER A 383 3.85 -33.44 0.30
CA SER A 383 5.28 -33.79 0.38
C SER A 383 5.81 -34.02 1.80
N MET A 384 5.01 -33.69 2.82
CA MET A 384 5.27 -33.94 4.25
C MET A 384 4.44 -35.12 4.72
#